data_AF-A0A2N2CQR6-F1
#
_entry.id   AF-A0A2N2CQR6-F1
#
_cell.length_a   1.000
_cell.length_b   1.000
_cell.length_c   1.000
_cell.angle_alpha   90.00
_cell.angle_beta   90.00
_cell.angle_gamma   90.00
#
_symmetry.space_group_name_H-M   'P 1'
#
loop_
_entity.id
_entity.type
_entity.pdbx_description
1 polymer ?
#
loop_
_entity_poly.entity_id
_entity_poly.type
_entity_poly.pdbx_seq_one_letter_code
_entity_poly.pdbx_strand_id
1 'polypeptide(L)'
;MSEQLKILEMIQNGQISAAEGMELLDALKTTGETASTYTGANQSSPAIRNYKFLKIKVTSDNKSVNVNVNIPIRLLTTIGEIAGKVTAYIPADARTQMEAKGVDITSIDFGKIIEEVLNGTLDDPNIVDVESWDEEHKATVKVRIYVE
;
A
#
# COMPACT_ATOMS: atom_id res chain seq x y z
N MET A 1 37.65 -1.23 19.11
CA MET A 1 36.75 -2.24 19.73
C MET A 1 35.56 -2.41 18.80
N SER A 2 35.03 -3.63 18.62
CA SER A 2 33.80 -3.80 17.83
C SER A 2 32.59 -3.38 18.67
N GLU A 3 31.57 -2.80 18.03
CA GLU A 3 30.34 -2.38 18.72
C GLU A 3 29.63 -3.56 19.41
N GLN A 4 29.77 -4.78 18.86
CA GLN A 4 29.26 -5.99 19.51
C GLN A 4 29.96 -6.29 20.85
N LEU A 5 31.28 -6.10 20.93
CA LEU A 5 32.03 -6.30 22.19
C LEU A 5 31.58 -5.31 23.26
N LYS A 6 31.27 -4.07 22.87
CA LYS A 6 30.77 -3.04 23.78
C LYS A 6 29.41 -3.41 24.38
N ILE A 7 28.51 -4.00 23.59
CA ILE A 7 27.22 -4.48 24.08
C ILE A 7 27.39 -5.63 25.06
N LEU A 8 28.27 -6.59 24.78
CA LEU A 8 28.58 -7.69 25.70
C LEU A 8 29.15 -7.17 27.03
N GLU A 9 29.99 -6.14 27.00
CA GLU A 9 30.54 -5.51 28.19
C GLU A 9 29.44 -4.82 29.02
N MET A 10 28.46 -4.17 28.39
CA MET A 10 27.32 -3.57 29.09
C MET A 10 26.43 -4.63 29.76
N ILE A 11 26.27 -5.82 29.16
CA ILE A 11 25.57 -6.95 29.79
C ILE A 11 26.37 -7.47 30.99
N GLN A 12 27.69 -7.65 30.83
CA GLN A 12 28.57 -8.11 31.90
C GLN A 12 28.57 -7.15 33.11
N ASN A 13 28.51 -5.85 32.85
CA ASN A 13 28.44 -4.82 33.87
C ASN A 13 27.03 -4.63 34.46
N GLY A 14 26.04 -5.39 33.99
CA GLY A 14 24.65 -5.34 34.46
C GLY A 14 23.92 -4.05 34.08
N GLN A 15 24.42 -3.28 33.11
CA GLN A 15 23.80 -2.03 32.66
C GLN A 15 22.57 -2.29 31.78
N ILE A 16 22.55 -3.43 31.09
CA ILE A 16 21.43 -3.91 30.28
C ILE A 16 21.22 -5.41 30.53
N SER A 17 19.99 -5.88 30.34
CA SER A 17 19.66 -7.30 30.42
C SER A 17 20.14 -8.06 29.18
N ALA A 18 20.23 -9.38 29.29
CA ALA A 18 20.58 -10.24 28.16
C ALA A 18 19.57 -10.15 27.01
N ALA A 19 18.30 -9.85 27.29
CA ALA A 19 17.25 -9.67 26.28
C ALA A 19 17.48 -8.37 25.49
N GLU A 20 17.68 -7.24 26.18
CA GLU A 20 17.97 -5.95 25.55
C GLU A 20 19.29 -5.99 24.76
N GLY A 21 20.29 -6.71 25.28
CA GLY A 21 21.55 -6.93 24.57
C GLY A 21 21.38 -7.69 23.25
N MET A 22 20.46 -8.65 23.19
CA MET A 22 20.18 -9.41 21.97
C MET A 22 19.53 -8.54 20.90
N GLU A 23 18.59 -7.66 21.28
CA GLU A 23 17.96 -6.69 20.36
C GLU A 23 18.99 -5.72 19.76
N LEU A 24 19.91 -5.21 20.59
CA LEU A 24 20.96 -4.31 20.12
C LEU A 24 21.96 -5.00 19.17
N LEU A 25 22.28 -6.27 19.43
CA LEU A 25 23.13 -7.05 18.55
C LEU A 25 22.47 -7.35 17.21
N ASP A 26 21.16 -7.54 17.18
CA ASP A 26 20.39 -7.79 15.95
C ASP A 26 20.24 -6.51 15.12
N ALA A 27 19.99 -5.38 15.77
CA ALA A 27 19.96 -4.07 15.12
C ALA A 27 21.29 -3.70 14.45
N LEU A 28 22.43 -4.12 15.02
CA LEU A 28 23.75 -3.92 14.40
C LEU A 28 23.99 -4.80 13.16
N LYS A 29 23.41 -6.01 13.13
CA LYS A 29 23.50 -6.88 11.95
C LYS A 29 22.71 -6.29 10.79
N THR A 30 21.51 -5.75 11.05
CA THR A 30 20.68 -5.18 9.98
C THR A 30 21.27 -3.91 9.36
N THR A 31 22.13 -3.17 10.07
CA THR A 31 22.79 -1.97 9.53
C THR A 31 24.00 -2.27 8.63
N GLY A 32 24.49 -3.52 8.60
CA GLY A 32 25.65 -3.93 7.82
C GLY A 32 25.37 -4.29 6.35
N GLU A 33 24.11 -4.49 5.97
CA GLU A 33 23.74 -5.09 4.67
C GLU A 33 22.97 -4.17 3.69
N THR A 34 23.00 -2.84 3.87
CA THR A 34 22.28 -1.94 2.96
C THR A 34 23.15 -0.81 2.42
N ALA A 35 24.07 -1.17 1.53
CA ALA A 35 24.59 -0.25 0.51
C ALA A 35 24.00 -0.63 -0.86
N SER A 36 22.68 -0.47 -1.02
CA SER A 36 22.00 -0.41 -2.33
C SER A 36 20.57 0.10 -2.15
N THR A 37 20.44 1.42 -2.26
CA THR A 37 19.27 2.19 -2.74
C THR A 37 17.94 1.45 -2.88
N TYR A 38 17.12 1.44 -1.82
CA TYR A 38 15.66 1.56 -1.93
C TYR A 38 15.15 2.35 -0.73
N THR A 39 14.69 3.57 -1.00
CA THR A 39 13.99 4.41 -0.03
C THR A 39 12.60 3.84 0.20
N GLY A 40 12.29 3.52 1.46
CA GLY A 40 10.91 3.52 1.95
C GLY A 40 10.45 2.21 2.56
N ALA A 41 10.77 1.99 3.83
CA ALA A 41 9.89 1.33 4.81
C ALA A 41 10.55 1.37 6.21
N ASN A 42 10.49 2.53 6.87
CA ASN A 42 10.64 2.55 8.32
C ASN A 42 9.35 1.99 8.91
N GLN A 43 9.39 0.71 9.29
CA GLN A 43 8.41 0.12 10.20
C GLN A 43 8.48 0.87 11.52
N SER A 44 7.51 1.73 11.77
CA SER A 44 7.40 2.50 13.02
C SER A 44 5.93 2.79 13.30
N SER A 45 5.24 1.83 13.92
CA SER A 45 3.86 1.95 14.42
C SER A 45 2.80 2.25 13.34
N PRO A 46 1.50 1.92 13.53
CA PRO A 46 0.48 2.37 12.59
C PRO A 46 0.32 3.88 12.77
N ALA A 47 1.09 4.66 12.02
CA ALA A 47 0.90 6.08 11.92
C ALA A 47 -0.46 6.29 11.24
N ILE A 48 -1.45 6.79 11.98
CA ILE A 48 -2.74 7.19 11.45
C ILE A 48 -2.48 8.21 10.33
N ARG A 49 -2.61 7.76 9.08
CA ARG A 49 -2.37 8.58 7.88
C ARG A 49 -3.64 9.32 7.50
N ASN A 50 -3.56 10.64 7.37
CA ASN A 50 -4.70 11.45 6.98
C ASN A 50 -4.79 11.54 5.44
N TYR A 51 -5.48 10.58 4.83
CA TYR A 51 -5.73 10.55 3.39
C TYR A 51 -6.80 11.59 3.00
N LYS A 52 -6.46 12.48 2.07
CA LYS A 52 -7.33 13.56 1.59
C LYS A 52 -8.00 13.23 0.26
N PHE A 53 -7.31 12.48 -0.60
CA PHE A 53 -7.76 12.18 -1.96
C PHE A 53 -7.51 10.71 -2.35
N LEU A 54 -8.48 10.13 -3.06
CA LEU A 54 -8.30 8.95 -3.89
C LEU A 54 -7.87 9.41 -5.29
N LYS A 55 -6.70 8.96 -5.72
CA LYS A 55 -6.08 9.27 -7.00
C LYS A 55 -6.25 8.09 -7.94
N ILE A 56 -6.66 8.37 -9.18
CA ILE A 56 -6.67 7.39 -10.27
C ILE A 56 -5.81 7.97 -11.38
N LYS A 57 -4.72 7.26 -11.72
CA LYS A 57 -3.83 7.60 -12.82
C LYS A 57 -3.86 6.49 -13.85
N VAL A 58 -4.17 6.84 -15.10
CA VAL A 58 -4.04 5.94 -16.25
C VAL A 58 -3.07 6.57 -17.22
N THR A 59 -1.96 5.89 -17.49
CA THR A 59 -0.92 6.39 -18.39
C THR A 59 -0.51 5.30 -19.37
N SER A 60 -0.41 5.63 -20.65
CA SER A 60 0.26 4.77 -21.62
C SER A 60 1.69 5.23 -21.88
N ASP A 61 2.58 4.30 -22.23
CA ASP A 61 3.98 4.56 -22.59
C ASP A 61 4.13 5.52 -23.79
N ASN A 62 3.25 5.40 -24.79
CA ASN A 62 3.18 6.27 -25.96
C ASN A 62 2.42 7.58 -25.70
N LYS A 63 1.98 7.83 -24.45
CA LYS A 63 1.17 8.98 -24.02
C LYS A 63 -0.17 9.16 -24.76
N SER A 64 -0.65 8.16 -25.49
CA SER A 64 -1.99 8.15 -26.09
C SER A 64 -3.11 8.26 -25.05
N VAL A 65 -2.90 7.72 -23.84
CA VAL A 65 -3.84 7.79 -22.73
C VAL A 65 -3.17 8.47 -21.53
N ASN A 66 -3.77 9.56 -21.07
CA ASN A 66 -3.38 10.25 -19.84
C ASN A 66 -4.64 10.70 -19.10
N VAL A 67 -5.00 9.93 -18.07
CA VAL A 67 -6.13 10.22 -17.19
C VAL A 67 -5.59 10.47 -15.80
N ASN A 68 -5.99 11.59 -15.22
CA ASN A 68 -5.66 11.95 -13.85
C ASN A 68 -6.94 12.39 -13.12
N VAL A 69 -7.45 11.52 -12.25
CA VAL A 69 -8.65 11.78 -11.45
C VAL A 69 -8.23 11.98 -10.00
N ASN A 70 -8.78 13.03 -9.38
CA ASN A 70 -8.56 13.37 -7.99
C ASN A 70 -9.90 13.46 -7.25
N ILE A 71 -10.19 12.49 -6.39
CA ILE A 71 -11.47 12.38 -5.70
C ILE A 71 -11.24 12.64 -4.21
N PRO A 72 -11.76 13.73 -3.62
CA PRO A 72 -11.67 13.94 -2.18
C PRO A 72 -12.30 12.77 -1.39
N ILE A 73 -11.60 12.24 -0.38
CA ILE A 73 -12.10 11.12 0.46
C ILE A 73 -13.41 11.48 1.16
N ARG A 74 -13.62 12.76 1.49
CA ARG A 74 -14.90 13.28 2.03
C ARG A 74 -16.11 13.09 1.11
N LEU A 75 -15.89 12.85 -0.19
CA LEU A 75 -16.97 12.47 -1.11
C LEU A 75 -17.22 10.96 -1.10
N LEU A 76 -16.22 10.16 -0.77
CA LEU A 76 -16.38 8.73 -0.59
C LEU A 76 -17.25 8.40 0.62
N THR A 77 -17.23 9.21 1.68
CA THR A 77 -18.12 9.03 2.84
C THR A 77 -19.59 9.21 2.50
N THR A 78 -19.91 10.15 1.59
CA THR A 78 -21.28 10.32 1.07
C THR A 78 -21.69 9.19 0.13
N ILE A 79 -20.71 8.54 -0.51
CA ILE A 79 -20.90 7.31 -1.30
C ILE A 79 -20.82 6.06 -0.40
N GLY A 80 -20.40 6.18 0.86
CA GLY A 80 -20.25 5.09 1.83
C GLY A 80 -21.57 4.40 2.16
N GLU A 81 -22.69 5.13 2.13
CA GLU A 81 -24.04 4.54 2.19
C GLU A 81 -24.34 3.65 0.97
N ILE A 82 -23.60 3.86 -0.12
CA ILE A 82 -23.63 3.11 -1.37
C ILE A 82 -22.55 2.02 -1.39
N ALA A 83 -21.61 1.99 -0.43
CA ALA A 83 -20.52 1.00 -0.35
C ALA A 83 -21.04 -0.45 -0.29
N GLY A 84 -22.12 -0.68 0.47
CA GLY A 84 -22.82 -1.96 0.50
C GLY A 84 -23.57 -2.32 -0.79
N LYS A 85 -23.63 -1.41 -1.76
CA LYS A 85 -24.32 -1.55 -3.05
C LYS A 85 -23.42 -1.38 -4.26
N VAL A 86 -22.10 -1.16 -4.10
CA VAL A 86 -21.19 -0.93 -5.26
C VAL A 86 -21.22 -2.13 -6.21
N THR A 87 -21.29 -3.34 -5.68
CA THR A 87 -21.54 -4.59 -6.43
C THR A 87 -22.87 -4.61 -7.18
N ALA A 88 -23.89 -3.86 -6.74
CA ALA A 88 -25.17 -3.71 -7.42
C ALA A 88 -25.16 -2.61 -8.51
N TYR A 89 -24.19 -1.70 -8.49
CA TYR A 89 -24.00 -0.67 -9.53
C TYR A 89 -23.04 -1.11 -10.63
N ILE A 90 -22.31 -2.21 -10.45
CA ILE A 90 -21.54 -2.85 -11.53
C ILE A 90 -22.54 -3.52 -12.48
N PRO A 91 -22.60 -3.14 -13.77
CA PRO A 91 -23.46 -3.80 -14.75
C PRO A 91 -23.18 -5.30 -14.80
N ALA A 92 -24.23 -6.12 -14.93
CA ALA A 92 -24.10 -7.59 -14.95
C ALA A 92 -23.09 -8.07 -16.01
N ASP A 93 -23.10 -7.46 -17.20
CA ASP A 93 -22.19 -7.78 -18.29
C ASP A 93 -20.71 -7.52 -17.94
N ALA A 94 -20.44 -6.47 -17.17
CA ALA A 94 -19.09 -6.16 -16.70
C ALA A 94 -18.66 -7.17 -15.62
N ARG A 95 -19.58 -7.57 -14.74
CA ARG A 95 -19.31 -8.55 -13.70
C ARG A 95 -18.94 -9.92 -14.30
N THR A 96 -19.70 -10.40 -15.27
CA THR A 96 -19.42 -11.67 -15.96
C THR A 96 -18.08 -11.65 -16.69
N GLN A 97 -17.70 -10.52 -17.30
CA GLN A 97 -16.39 -10.38 -17.94
C GLN A 97 -15.23 -10.38 -16.94
N MET A 98 -15.44 -9.81 -15.76
CA MET A 98 -14.44 -9.81 -14.68
C MET A 98 -14.29 -11.20 -14.05
N GLU A 99 -15.41 -11.88 -13.77
CA GLU A 99 -15.44 -13.27 -13.32
C GLU A 99 -14.76 -14.21 -14.33
N ALA A 100 -15.02 -14.04 -15.63
CA ALA A 100 -14.37 -14.80 -16.70
C ALA A 100 -12.85 -14.57 -16.78
N LYS A 101 -12.38 -13.42 -16.30
CA LYS A 101 -10.95 -13.08 -16.16
C LYS A 101 -10.38 -13.49 -14.80
N GLY A 102 -11.15 -14.20 -13.97
CA GLY A 102 -10.74 -14.69 -12.65
C GLY A 102 -10.79 -13.63 -11.54
N VAL A 103 -11.44 -12.50 -11.77
CA VAL A 103 -11.57 -11.42 -10.79
C VAL A 103 -12.92 -11.54 -10.09
N ASP A 104 -12.92 -12.05 -8.86
CA ASP A 104 -14.10 -12.07 -8.00
C ASP A 104 -14.17 -10.78 -7.16
N ILE A 105 -15.21 -9.99 -7.42
CA ILE A 105 -15.46 -8.69 -6.76
C ILE A 105 -16.50 -8.84 -5.64
N THR A 106 -17.21 -9.97 -5.60
CA THR A 106 -18.31 -10.20 -4.66
C THR A 106 -17.84 -10.46 -3.24
N SER A 107 -16.61 -10.96 -3.09
CA SER A 107 -15.94 -11.20 -1.82
C SER A 107 -15.19 -9.98 -1.26
N ILE A 108 -15.10 -8.87 -2.01
CA ILE A 108 -14.41 -7.67 -1.58
C ILE A 108 -15.32 -6.86 -0.64
N ASP A 109 -14.91 -6.73 0.61
CA ASP A 109 -15.57 -5.88 1.61
C ASP A 109 -15.11 -4.42 1.42
N PHE A 110 -15.71 -3.75 0.44
CA PHE A 110 -15.44 -2.34 0.16
C PHE A 110 -15.73 -1.43 1.35
N GLY A 111 -16.61 -1.84 2.27
CA GLY A 111 -16.92 -1.08 3.48
C GLY A 111 -15.70 -0.98 4.40
N LYS A 112 -15.04 -2.11 4.67
CA LYS A 112 -13.81 -2.14 5.47
C LYS A 112 -12.68 -1.36 4.86
N ILE A 113 -12.48 -1.46 3.54
CA ILE A 113 -11.44 -0.71 2.84
C ILE A 113 -11.67 0.80 3.00
N ILE A 114 -12.92 1.25 2.85
CA ILE A 114 -13.27 2.66 3.05
C ILE A 114 -13.05 3.08 4.50
N GLU A 115 -13.41 2.25 5.46
CA GLU A 115 -13.20 2.51 6.90
C GLU A 115 -11.70 2.61 7.24
N GLU A 116 -10.86 1.72 6.73
CA GLU A 116 -9.40 1.75 6.92
C GLU A 116 -8.77 2.98 6.26
N VAL A 117 -9.26 3.39 5.09
CA VAL A 117 -8.86 4.64 4.44
C VAL A 117 -9.29 5.86 5.26
N LEU A 118 -10.49 5.87 5.84
CA LEU A 118 -10.98 6.97 6.67
C LEU A 118 -10.23 7.08 8.00
N ASN A 119 -9.94 5.93 8.60
CA ASN A 119 -9.23 5.84 9.88
C ASN A 119 -7.71 5.95 9.70
N GLY A 120 -7.21 6.01 8.47
CA GLY A 120 -5.80 6.14 8.18
C GLY A 120 -4.98 4.90 8.55
N THR A 121 -5.64 3.76 8.69
CA THR A 121 -5.03 2.48 9.12
C THR A 121 -4.63 1.61 7.94
N LEU A 122 -4.82 2.08 6.70
CA LEU A 122 -4.38 1.36 5.52
C LEU A 122 -2.84 1.29 5.49
N ASP A 123 -2.29 0.08 5.49
CA ASP A 123 -0.84 -0.15 5.52
C ASP A 123 -0.17 0.24 4.19
N ASP A 124 -0.79 -0.11 3.06
CA ASP A 124 -0.34 0.29 1.71
C ASP A 124 -1.32 1.29 1.09
N PRO A 125 -0.90 2.54 0.84
CA PRO A 125 -1.72 3.52 0.13
C PRO A 125 -2.07 3.13 -1.32
N ASN A 126 -1.35 2.18 -1.92
CA ASN A 126 -1.63 1.70 -3.26
C ASN A 126 -2.71 0.61 -3.22
N ILE A 127 -3.83 0.88 -3.89
CA ILE A 127 -5.00 -0.01 -3.92
C ILE A 127 -4.96 -0.89 -5.17
N VAL A 128 -4.58 -0.32 -6.32
CA VAL A 128 -4.50 -1.03 -7.59
C VAL A 128 -3.25 -0.59 -8.35
N ASP A 129 -2.47 -1.56 -8.82
CA ASP A 129 -1.41 -1.36 -9.81
C ASP A 129 -1.58 -2.42 -10.90
N VAL A 130 -1.97 -1.98 -12.10
CA VAL A 130 -2.21 -2.84 -13.26
C VAL A 130 -1.38 -2.35 -14.42
N GLU A 131 -0.67 -3.27 -15.04
CA GLU A 131 0.05 -3.05 -16.28
C GLU A 131 -0.51 -4.00 -17.34
N SER A 132 -0.94 -3.46 -18.47
CA SER A 132 -1.55 -4.24 -19.55
C SER A 132 -1.05 -3.76 -20.89
N TRP A 133 -0.84 -4.70 -21.81
CA TRP A 133 -0.47 -4.41 -23.19
C TRP A 133 -1.74 -4.18 -24.02
N ASP A 134 -1.85 -2.99 -24.61
CA ASP A 134 -2.88 -2.66 -25.58
C ASP A 134 -2.37 -3.01 -26.98
N GLU A 135 -2.98 -4.04 -27.60
CA GLU A 135 -2.63 -4.49 -28.95
C GLU A 135 -3.00 -3.49 -30.04
N GLU A 136 -4.07 -2.73 -29.86
CA GLU A 136 -4.57 -1.75 -30.84
C GLU A 136 -3.64 -0.53 -30.90
N HIS A 137 -3.27 -0.03 -29.73
CA HIS A 137 -2.41 1.15 -29.61
C HIS A 137 -0.91 0.81 -29.52
N LYS A 138 -0.56 -0.49 -29.52
CA LYS A 138 0.79 -1.03 -29.35
C LYS A 138 1.54 -0.38 -28.19
N ALA A 139 0.87 -0.31 -27.05
CA ALA A 139 1.26 0.53 -25.94
C ALA A 139 0.97 -0.18 -24.62
N THR A 140 1.90 -0.07 -23.68
CA THR A 140 1.64 -0.51 -22.31
C THR A 140 0.84 0.54 -21.56
N VAL A 141 -0.36 0.18 -21.11
CA VAL A 141 -1.23 0.98 -20.26
C VAL A 141 -1.00 0.61 -18.80
N LYS A 142 -0.72 1.62 -17.99
CA LYS A 142 -0.54 1.50 -16.53
C LYS A 142 -1.70 2.20 -15.83
N VAL A 143 -2.40 1.47 -14.97
CA VAL A 143 -3.48 1.98 -14.13
C VAL A 143 -3.01 1.91 -12.68
N ARG A 144 -3.00 3.05 -12.00
CA ARG A 144 -2.62 3.18 -10.60
C ARG A 144 -3.74 3.85 -9.83
N ILE A 145 -4.24 3.18 -8.80
CA ILE A 145 -5.23 3.72 -7.87
C ILE A 145 -4.59 3.75 -6.48
N TYR A 146 -4.54 4.92 -5.86
CA TYR A 146 -3.89 5.09 -4.56
C TYR A 146 -4.54 6.22 -3.75
N VAL A 147 -4.30 6.24 -2.44
CA VAL A 147 -4.78 7.29 -1.53
C VAL A 147 -3.63 8.20 -1.07
N GLU A 148 -3.90 9.50 -1.00
CA GLU A 148 -2.95 10.58 -0.62
C GLU A 148 -3.59 11.53 0.38
#